data_AF-A0A3D5EAW3-F1
#
_entry.id   AF-A0A3D5EAW3-F1
#
_cell.length_a   1.000
_cell.length_b   1.000
_cell.length_c   1.000
_cell.angle_alpha   90.00
_cell.angle_beta   90.00
_cell.angle_gamma   90.00
#
_symmetry.space_group_name_H-M   'P 1'
#
loop_
_entity.id
_entity.type
_entity.pdbx_description
1 polymer ?
#
loop_
_entity_poly.entity_id
_entity_poly.type
_entity_poly.pdbx_seq_one_letter_code
_entity_poly.pdbx_strand_id
1 'polypeptide(L)'
;MNRAFGKVFKSENGAKYGVIRKATAPFPKVLSALEVLAEDGCGNYFVLLNEAVCFWDHETDEAEVLSNSIDDFVSRCSALEEVELEPGQVESAWIDPEFAKKFGINSKPL
;
A
#
# COMPACT_ATOMS: atom_id res chain seq x y z
N MET A 1 -4.98 14.25 -3.58
CA MET A 1 -4.39 13.17 -2.76
C MET A 1 -5.24 12.66 -1.59
N ASN A 2 -5.81 13.47 -0.70
CA ASN A 2 -6.52 12.95 0.50
C ASN A 2 -7.59 11.86 0.22
N ARG A 3 -8.29 11.94 -0.92
CA ARG A 3 -9.31 10.96 -1.34
C ARG A 3 -8.76 9.60 -1.78
N ALA A 4 -7.44 9.50 -1.95
CA ALA A 4 -6.73 8.28 -2.35
C ALA A 4 -6.14 7.52 -1.16
N PHE A 5 -5.98 8.15 0.01
CA PHE A 5 -5.42 7.45 1.17
C PHE A 5 -6.32 6.29 1.63
N GLY A 6 -5.71 5.15 1.96
CA GLY A 6 -6.40 3.92 2.35
C GLY A 6 -6.99 3.13 1.17
N LYS A 7 -6.69 3.54 -0.07
CA LYS A 7 -7.14 2.88 -1.30
C LYS A 7 -5.97 2.26 -2.05
N VAL A 8 -6.29 1.46 -3.06
CA VAL A 8 -5.34 0.92 -4.02
C VAL A 8 -5.53 1.63 -5.36
N PHE A 9 -4.43 1.87 -6.08
CA PHE A 9 -4.50 2.35 -7.47
C PHE A 9 -4.64 1.15 -8.41
N LYS A 10 -5.56 1.24 -9.38
CA LYS A 10 -5.74 0.24 -10.43
C LYS A 10 -5.29 0.78 -11.79
N SER A 11 -4.27 0.17 -12.37
CA SER A 11 -3.81 0.47 -13.72
C SER A 11 -4.81 -0.02 -14.78
N GLU A 12 -4.63 0.41 -16.03
CA GLU A 12 -5.54 0.03 -17.13
C GLU A 12 -5.39 -1.45 -17.48
N ASN A 13 -4.19 -2.01 -17.33
CA ASN A 13 -3.89 -3.42 -17.51
C ASN A 13 -4.36 -4.31 -16.34
N GLY A 14 -4.99 -3.73 -15.32
CA GLY A 14 -5.53 -4.46 -14.17
C GLY A 14 -4.56 -4.72 -13.03
N ALA A 15 -3.30 -4.28 -13.13
CA ALA A 15 -2.37 -4.29 -12.00
C ALA A 15 -2.88 -3.40 -10.85
N LYS A 16 -2.64 -3.85 -9.62
CA LYS A 16 -3.00 -3.14 -8.40
C LYS A 16 -1.71 -2.74 -7.68
N TYR A 17 -1.63 -1.48 -7.32
CA TYR A 17 -0.50 -0.95 -6.55
C TYR A 17 -0.89 -0.86 -5.08
N GLY A 18 0.11 -0.90 -4.21
CA GLY A 18 -0.06 -1.00 -2.77
C GLY A 18 -0.97 0.07 -2.17
N VAL A 19 -1.39 -0.15 -0.93
CA VAL A 19 -2.31 0.75 -0.24
C VAL A 19 -1.66 2.12 -0.07
N ILE A 20 -2.28 3.14 -0.64
CA ILE A 20 -1.75 4.50 -0.66
C ILE A 20 -1.85 5.08 0.76
N ARG A 21 -0.71 5.36 1.37
CA ARG A 21 -0.57 5.91 2.72
C ARG A 21 0.12 7.26 2.68
N LYS A 22 -0.10 8.07 3.70
CA LYS A 22 0.61 9.33 3.85
C LYS A 22 2.08 9.03 4.16
N ALA A 23 2.98 9.44 3.28
CA ALA A 23 4.42 9.31 3.51
C ALA A 23 4.89 10.26 4.61
N THR A 24 5.87 9.83 5.39
CA THR A 24 6.52 10.66 6.42
C THR A 24 8.03 10.68 6.21
N ALA A 25 8.64 11.86 6.39
CA ALA A 25 10.08 12.01 6.27
C ALA A 25 10.82 11.30 7.42
N PRO A 26 12.08 10.89 7.23
CA PRO A 26 12.94 11.14 6.07
C PRO A 26 12.66 10.19 4.89
N PHE A 27 12.77 10.72 3.67
CA PHE A 27 12.66 9.93 2.44
C PHE A 27 14.04 9.41 1.98
N PRO A 28 14.07 8.33 1.18
CA PRO A 28 15.28 7.90 0.48
C PRO A 28 15.93 9.05 -0.30
N LYS A 29 17.27 9.13 -0.27
CA LYS A 29 18.02 10.21 -0.95
C LYS A 29 17.74 10.28 -2.44
N VAL A 30 17.46 9.14 -3.10
CA VAL A 30 17.14 9.08 -4.53
C VAL A 30 15.88 9.89 -4.88
N LEU A 31 14.95 10.02 -3.92
CA LEU A 31 13.71 10.79 -4.11
C LEU A 31 13.88 12.27 -3.77
N SER A 32 15.08 12.76 -3.43
CA SER A 32 15.28 14.14 -2.97
C SER A 32 14.91 15.21 -4.00
N ALA A 33 14.91 14.85 -5.28
CA ALA A 33 14.55 15.73 -6.39
C ALA A 33 13.07 15.61 -6.81
N LEU A 34 12.31 14.70 -6.19
CA LEU A 34 10.93 14.40 -6.53
C LEU A 34 10.00 14.83 -5.41
N GLU A 35 8.78 15.19 -5.76
CA GLU A 35 7.73 15.43 -4.76
C GLU A 35 7.10 14.09 -4.38
N VAL A 36 7.25 13.70 -3.10
CA VAL A 36 6.64 12.48 -2.57
C VAL A 36 5.19 12.75 -2.21
N LEU A 37 4.27 12.03 -2.85
CA LEU A 37 2.83 12.15 -2.64
C LEU A 37 2.31 11.16 -1.59
N ALA A 38 2.84 9.94 -1.59
CA ALA A 38 2.40 8.83 -0.74
C ALA A 38 3.44 7.70 -0.69
N GLU A 39 3.20 6.71 0.17
CA GLU A 39 3.95 5.44 0.25
C GLU A 39 2.99 4.25 0.36
N ASP A 40 3.47 3.01 0.18
CA ASP A 40 2.65 1.81 0.34
C ASP A 40 2.80 1.11 1.70
N GLY A 41 3.81 1.49 2.48
CA GLY A 41 4.18 0.88 3.76
C GLY A 41 5.19 -0.27 3.65
N CYS A 42 5.69 -0.55 2.45
CA CYS A 42 6.67 -1.59 2.14
C CYS A 42 7.96 -1.02 1.53
N GLY A 43 8.15 0.31 1.56
CA GLY A 43 9.32 1.00 1.04
C GLY A 43 9.13 1.61 -0.34
N ASN A 44 7.98 1.41 -0.99
CA ASN A 44 7.68 2.01 -2.29
C ASN A 44 6.95 3.34 -2.16
N TYR A 45 7.14 4.23 -3.12
CA TYR A 45 6.66 5.60 -3.06
C TYR A 45 5.86 5.98 -4.31
N PHE A 46 4.81 6.76 -4.08
CA PHE A 46 4.11 7.47 -5.16
C PHE A 46 4.69 8.87 -5.23
N VAL A 47 5.24 9.24 -6.38
CA VAL A 47 5.95 10.51 -6.59
C VAL A 47 5.37 11.27 -7.77
N LEU A 48 5.55 12.60 -7.76
CA LEU A 48 5.20 13.46 -8.88
C LEU A 48 6.44 13.74 -9.74
N LEU A 49 6.34 13.44 -11.04
CA LEU A 49 7.35 13.72 -12.04
C LEU A 49 6.69 14.34 -13.27
N ASN A 50 7.00 15.61 -13.58
CA ASN A 50 6.43 16.35 -14.72
C ASN A 50 4.90 16.26 -14.79
N GLU A 51 4.22 16.52 -13.67
CA GLU A 51 2.75 16.42 -13.49
C GLU A 51 2.17 14.99 -13.51
N ALA A 52 2.96 13.99 -13.91
CA ALA A 52 2.57 12.59 -13.86
C ALA A 52 2.82 11.99 -12.47
N VAL A 53 1.90 11.12 -12.05
CA VAL A 53 2.06 10.30 -10.84
C VAL A 53 2.78 9.01 -11.22
N CYS A 54 3.92 8.77 -10.59
CA CYS A 54 4.74 7.57 -10.78
C CYS A 54 4.78 6.71 -9.52
N PHE A 55 4.95 5.41 -9.69
CA PHE A 55 5.27 4.46 -8.64
C PHE A 55 6.76 4.16 -8.70
N TRP A 56 7.48 4.55 -7.66
CA TRP A 56 8.89 4.21 -7.49
C TRP A 56 9.01 2.96 -6.62
N ASP A 57 9.68 1.95 -7.15
CA ASP A 57 9.93 0.66 -6.51
C ASP A 57 11.34 0.62 -5.94
N HIS A 58 11.45 0.36 -4.64
CA HIS A 58 12.74 0.34 -3.96
C HIS A 58 13.61 -0.87 -4.31
N GLU A 59 13.03 -1.95 -4.84
CA GLU A 59 13.78 -3.16 -5.23
C GLU A 59 14.50 -2.97 -6.55
N THR A 60 13.90 -2.19 -7.47
CA THR A 60 14.39 -1.99 -8.84
C THR A 60 14.98 -0.59 -9.07
N ASP A 61 14.70 0.37 -8.18
CA ASP A 61 15.01 1.80 -8.33
C ASP A 61 14.37 2.45 -9.57
N GLU A 62 13.36 1.78 -10.15
CA GLU A 62 12.63 2.25 -11.32
C GLU A 62 11.35 3.00 -10.91
N ALA A 63 10.95 3.98 -11.73
CA ALA A 63 9.71 4.73 -11.58
C ALA A 63 8.77 4.42 -12.75
N GLU A 64 7.67 3.74 -12.48
CA GLU A 64 6.62 3.46 -13.46
C GLU A 64 5.58 4.58 -13.49
N VAL A 65 5.22 5.08 -14.67
CA VAL A 65 4.16 6.09 -14.81
C VAL A 65 2.79 5.43 -14.62
N LEU A 66 2.05 5.85 -13.59
CA LEU A 66 0.71 5.36 -13.31
C LEU A 66 -0.38 6.21 -13.98
N SER A 67 -0.18 7.52 -14.01
CA SER A 67 -1.17 8.49 -14.47
C SER A 67 -0.50 9.79 -14.91
N ASN A 68 -1.08 10.48 -15.88
CA ASN A 68 -0.59 11.78 -16.35
C ASN A 68 -1.04 12.97 -15.48
N SER A 69 -1.88 12.74 -14.46
CA SER A 69 -2.28 13.77 -13.51
C SER A 69 -2.68 13.20 -12.14
N ILE A 70 -2.65 14.04 -11.11
CA ILE A 70 -3.13 13.68 -9.77
C ILE A 70 -4.63 13.35 -9.80
N ASP A 71 -5.43 14.07 -10.59
CA ASP A 71 -6.88 13.85 -10.62
C ASP A 71 -7.25 12.53 -11.28
N ASP A 72 -6.60 12.18 -12.41
CA ASP A 72 -6.78 10.85 -13.02
C ASP A 72 -6.34 9.74 -12.06
N PHE A 73 -5.21 9.92 -11.38
CA PHE A 73 -4.71 8.98 -10.38
C PHE A 73 -5.74 8.74 -9.26
N VAL A 74 -6.27 9.82 -8.68
CA VAL A 74 -7.28 9.74 -7.61
C VAL A 74 -8.58 9.13 -8.10
N SER A 75 -8.99 9.38 -9.35
CA SER A 75 -10.22 8.84 -9.93
C SER A 75 -10.19 7.31 -10.07
N ARG A 76 -8.98 6.75 -10.22
CA ARG A 76 -8.71 5.32 -10.39
C ARG A 76 -8.36 4.60 -9.08
N CYS A 77 -8.32 5.33 -7.98
CA CYS A 77 -8.14 4.76 -6.65
C CYS A 77 -9.46 4.14 -6.15
N SER A 78 -9.45 2.83 -5.90
CA SER A 78 -10.61 2.09 -5.39
C SER A 78 -10.37 1.60 -3.96
N ALA A 79 -11.46 1.39 -3.21
CA ALA A 79 -11.37 0.69 -1.93
C ALA A 79 -10.72 -0.70 -2.12
N LEU A 80 -10.08 -1.18 -1.06
CA LEU A 80 -9.64 -2.57 -0.99
C LEU A 80 -10.86 -3.47 -1.12
N GLU A 81 -10.70 -4.57 -1.86
CA GLU A 81 -11.71 -5.62 -1.87
C GLU A 81 -11.75 -6.21 -0.46
N GLU A 82 -12.94 -6.21 0.14
CA GLU A 82 -13.17 -6.91 1.39
C GLU A 82 -13.08 -8.41 1.11
N VAL A 83 -12.17 -9.08 1.81
CA VAL A 83 -12.07 -10.53 1.73
C VAL A 83 -13.03 -11.09 2.76
N GLU A 84 -14.22 -11.49 2.30
CA GLU A 84 -15.10 -12.33 3.10
C GLU A 84 -14.49 -13.72 3.19
N LEU A 85 -14.22 -14.17 4.42
CA LEU A 85 -13.72 -15.51 4.69
C LEU A 85 -14.91 -16.42 4.97
N GLU A 86 -15.02 -17.50 4.20
CA GLU A 86 -16.05 -18.51 4.42
C GLU A 86 -15.81 -19.26 5.75
N PRO A 87 -16.86 -19.77 6.42
CA PRO A 87 -16.71 -20.62 7.59
C PRO A 87 -15.80 -21.81 7.30
N GLY A 88 -14.68 -21.92 8.03
CA GLY A 88 -13.70 -22.99 7.87
C GLY A 88 -12.58 -22.73 6.86
N GLN A 89 -12.56 -21.58 6.18
CA GLN A 89 -11.47 -21.18 5.27
C GLN A 89 -10.15 -20.89 6.00
N VAL A 90 -10.22 -20.47 7.27
CA VAL A 90 -9.05 -20.28 8.12
C VAL A 90 -8.69 -21.59 8.82
N GLU A 91 -7.65 -22.27 8.34
CA GLU A 91 -7.17 -23.52 8.95
C GLU A 91 -6.39 -23.29 10.25
N SER A 92 -5.55 -22.27 10.28
CA SER A 92 -4.80 -21.84 11.46
C SER A 92 -4.46 -20.36 11.37
N ALA A 93 -4.25 -19.72 12.53
CA ALA A 93 -3.79 -18.35 12.62
C ALA A 93 -2.70 -18.25 13.68
N TRP A 94 -1.65 -17.50 13.39
CA TRP A 94 -0.69 -17.13 14.41
C TRP A 94 -1.29 -15.99 15.24
N ILE A 95 -1.35 -16.19 16.55
CA ILE A 95 -1.85 -15.19 17.49
C ILE A 95 -0.67 -14.81 18.39
N ASP A 96 -0.48 -13.51 18.59
CA ASP A 96 0.49 -13.00 19.55
C ASP A 96 0.28 -13.70 20.92
N PRO A 97 1.31 -14.35 21.50
CA PRO A 97 1.14 -15.12 22.72
C PRO A 97 0.64 -14.31 23.93
N GLU A 98 1.04 -13.04 24.05
CA GLU A 98 0.58 -12.18 25.14
C GLU A 98 -0.87 -11.74 24.94
N PHE A 99 -1.28 -11.52 23.70
CA PHE A 99 -2.69 -11.32 23.35
C PHE A 99 -3.51 -12.59 23.62
N ALA A 100 -3.04 -13.76 23.20
CA ALA A 100 -3.72 -15.05 23.42
C ALA A 100 -3.97 -15.32 24.91
N LYS A 101 -2.97 -15.05 25.77
CA LYS A 101 -3.09 -15.17 27.22
C LYS A 101 -4.20 -14.29 27.81
N LYS A 102 -4.38 -13.05 27.32
CA LYS A 102 -5.45 -12.15 27.80
C LYS A 102 -6.84 -12.71 27.58
N PHE A 103 -7.01 -13.57 26.56
CA PHE A 103 -8.27 -14.23 26.24
C PHE A 103 -8.32 -15.69 26.71
N GLY A 104 -7.37 -16.13 27.54
CA GLY A 104 -7.33 -17.51 28.07
C GLY A 104 -7.03 -18.58 27.01
N ILE A 105 -6.53 -18.17 25.83
CA ILE A 105 -6.14 -19.09 24.77
C ILE A 105 -4.75 -19.63 25.11
N ASN A 106 -4.69 -20.82 25.71
CA ASN A 106 -3.47 -21.57 25.93
C ASN A 106 -3.13 -22.38 24.67
N SER A 107 -2.77 -21.71 23.59
CA SER A 107 -2.27 -22.40 22.39
C SER A 107 -0.88 -22.97 22.72
N LYS A 108 -0.71 -24.29 22.60
CA LYS A 108 0.64 -24.82 22.31
C LYS A 108 1.02 -24.27 20.93
N PRO A 109 2.21 -23.68 20.76
CA PRO A 109 2.67 -23.35 19.42
C PRO A 109 2.73 -24.65 18.60
N LEU A 110 2.20 -24.59 17.37
CA LEU A 110 2.38 -25.63 16.36
C LEU A 110 3.87 -25.70 15.95
#